data_AF-A0A8T2YCX7-F1
#
_entry.id   AF-A0A8T2YCX7-F1
#
_cell.length_a   1.000
_cell.length_b   1.000
_cell.length_c   1.000
_cell.angle_alpha   90.00
_cell.angle_beta   90.00
_cell.angle_gamma   90.00
#
_symmetry.space_group_name_H-M   'P 1'
#
loop_
_entity.id
_entity.type
_entity.pdbx_description
1 polymer ?
#
loop_
_entity_poly.entity_id
_entity_poly.type
_entity_poly.pdbx_seq_one_letter_code
_entity_poly.pdbx_strand_id
1 'polypeptide(L)'
;LIPLAFFLRAWLSKRKIKDSKLPPGPIGFPIFGSLHLLGKFPHHDLHQLANKYGPIMYMRLGLVPTVVVSSPRAAELILKTNDLVFASRPRNEAAKHISYEQKNLSFAPYGSYWRNVRKMCTLELLSNHKINSFMSTRKEELDLLIDYIKDASRERVAVDLGAKVSSLSADISCRMVFGKKYLEKEFDEKGFKPVTHELMRLAASFNLGDYIPPIAPLDLQGLTKRMKAIGKVFNDFFEKIIDEHIQFKDENRTKDFVDVMLDFLGSEETEYRIGRDNIKAIIL
;
A
#
# COMPACT_ATOMS: atom_id res chain seq x y z
N LEU A 1 17.85 -33.68 22.44
CA LEU A 1 19.21 -33.08 22.34
C LEU A 1 19.98 -33.56 21.11
N ILE A 2 20.04 -34.87 20.84
CA ILE A 2 20.73 -35.45 19.67
C ILE A 2 20.20 -34.94 18.31
N PRO A 3 18.88 -34.85 18.05
CA PRO A 3 18.37 -34.35 16.76
C PRO A 3 18.74 -32.88 16.52
N LEU A 4 18.68 -32.07 17.57
CA LEU A 4 19.06 -30.65 17.55
C LEU A 4 20.56 -30.49 17.26
N ALA A 5 21.41 -31.35 17.85
CA ALA A 5 22.84 -31.36 17.60
C ALA A 5 23.18 -31.78 16.16
N PHE A 6 22.50 -32.80 15.60
CA PHE A 6 22.65 -33.17 14.19
C PHE A 6 22.16 -32.06 13.25
N PHE A 7 21.05 -31.41 13.59
CA PHE A 7 20.51 -30.29 12.82
C PHE A 7 21.45 -29.08 12.82
N LEU A 8 21.98 -28.71 13.99
CA LEU A 8 23.01 -27.68 14.16
C LEU A 8 24.29 -28.03 13.38
N ARG A 9 24.75 -29.28 13.45
CA ARG A 9 25.97 -29.74 12.76
C ARG A 9 25.78 -29.76 11.24
N ALA A 10 24.62 -30.16 10.74
CA ALA A 10 24.26 -30.09 9.32
C ALA A 10 24.18 -28.64 8.83
N TRP A 11 23.57 -27.74 9.61
CA TRP A 11 23.52 -26.30 9.34
C TRP A 11 24.92 -25.67 9.29
N LEU A 12 25.78 -26.02 10.25
CA LEU A 12 27.18 -25.60 10.29
C LEU A 12 28.04 -26.24 9.19
N SER A 13 27.62 -27.33 8.55
CA SER A 13 28.34 -27.96 7.42
C SER A 13 27.96 -27.37 6.06
N LYS A 14 26.68 -26.98 5.86
CA LYS A 14 26.22 -26.18 4.70
C LYS A 14 26.94 -24.83 4.60
N ARG A 15 27.53 -24.38 5.72
CA ARG A 15 28.44 -23.23 5.89
C ARG A 15 29.70 -23.27 5.00
N LYS A 16 30.13 -24.44 4.54
CA LYS A 16 31.38 -24.63 3.75
C LYS A 16 31.20 -24.63 2.23
N ILE A 17 29.97 -24.59 1.70
CA ILE A 17 29.74 -24.36 0.26
C ILE A 17 29.78 -22.86 0.04
N LYS A 18 31.00 -22.33 0.10
CA LYS A 18 31.38 -20.97 -0.21
C LYS A 18 31.69 -20.94 -1.70
N ASP A 19 30.72 -20.48 -2.48
CA ASP A 19 30.90 -19.69 -3.70
C ASP A 19 29.50 -19.30 -4.17
N SER A 20 29.10 -18.06 -3.94
CA SER A 20 27.78 -17.61 -4.36
C SER A 20 27.77 -16.11 -4.58
N LYS A 21 27.25 -15.71 -5.73
CA LYS A 21 27.14 -14.37 -6.31
C LYS A 21 26.26 -13.39 -5.49
N LEU A 22 26.06 -13.66 -4.20
CA LEU A 22 25.17 -12.89 -3.33
C LEU A 22 25.92 -11.80 -2.56
N PRO A 23 25.27 -10.66 -2.30
CA PRO A 23 25.81 -9.63 -1.42
C PRO A 23 26.15 -10.15 -0.01
N PRO A 24 27.04 -9.47 0.73
CA PRO A 24 27.30 -9.78 2.14
C PRO A 24 26.03 -9.62 3.00
N GLY A 25 25.98 -10.23 4.19
CA GLY A 25 24.86 -10.02 5.10
C GLY A 25 24.81 -10.94 6.32
N PRO A 26 23.83 -10.76 7.22
CA PRO A 26 23.71 -11.53 8.44
C PRO A 26 23.32 -12.98 8.17
N ILE A 27 23.83 -13.89 9.00
CA ILE A 27 23.49 -15.30 8.95
C ILE A 27 22.21 -15.52 9.77
N GLY A 28 21.15 -15.98 9.11
CA GLY A 28 19.87 -16.27 9.75
C GLY A 28 19.76 -17.69 10.33
N PHE A 29 18.83 -17.89 11.26
CA PHE A 29 18.47 -19.21 11.77
C PHE A 29 17.74 -20.07 10.72
N PRO A 30 17.72 -21.40 10.87
CA PRO A 30 16.82 -22.25 10.09
C PRO A 30 15.37 -21.77 10.20
N ILE A 31 14.65 -21.76 9.07
CA ILE A 31 13.24 -21.36 8.92
C ILE A 31 12.97 -19.86 9.18
N PHE A 32 13.40 -19.31 10.32
CA PHE A 32 13.16 -17.91 10.69
C PHE A 32 14.09 -16.91 10.00
N GLY A 33 15.21 -17.38 9.44
CA GLY A 33 16.21 -16.51 8.86
C GLY A 33 16.66 -15.46 9.88
N SER A 34 16.73 -14.22 9.42
CA SER A 34 17.20 -13.06 10.17
C SER A 34 16.06 -12.25 10.79
N LEU A 35 14.84 -12.80 10.89
CA LEU A 35 13.70 -12.10 11.50
C LEU A 35 13.95 -11.70 12.96
N HIS A 36 14.71 -12.51 13.69
CA HIS A 36 15.12 -12.23 15.07
C HIS A 36 16.01 -10.98 15.24
N LEU A 37 16.54 -10.44 14.13
CA LEU A 37 17.33 -9.20 14.12
C LEU A 37 16.46 -7.95 13.93
N LEU A 38 15.17 -8.11 13.67
CA LEU A 38 14.23 -7.02 13.42
C LEU A 38 13.28 -6.88 14.62
N GLY A 39 13.27 -5.70 15.22
CA GLY A 39 12.43 -5.36 16.35
C GLY A 39 11.25 -4.47 15.95
N LYS A 40 10.87 -3.58 16.86
CA LYS A 40 9.74 -2.65 16.70
C LYS A 40 9.92 -1.69 15.51
N PHE A 41 11.16 -1.35 15.17
CA PHE A 41 11.48 -0.40 14.11
C PHE A 41 12.42 -1.05 13.07
N PRO A 42 11.91 -1.92 12.19
CA PRO A 42 12.74 -2.70 11.27
C PRO A 42 13.65 -1.83 10.39
N HIS A 43 13.22 -0.62 10.02
CA HIS A 43 14.02 0.31 9.23
C HIS A 43 15.28 0.81 9.97
N HIS A 44 15.23 0.97 11.30
CA HIS A 44 16.42 1.31 12.11
C HIS A 44 17.36 0.12 12.21
N ASP A 45 16.82 -1.09 12.46
CA ASP A 45 17.63 -2.30 12.57
C ASP A 45 18.32 -2.64 11.23
N LEU A 46 17.60 -2.49 10.12
CA LEU A 46 18.14 -2.65 8.77
C LEU A 46 19.24 -1.62 8.47
N HIS A 47 19.10 -0.37 8.93
CA HIS A 47 20.15 0.63 8.78
C HIS A 47 21.41 0.26 9.57
N GLN A 48 21.27 -0.21 10.81
CA GLN A 48 22.42 -0.68 11.62
C GLN A 48 23.11 -1.88 10.97
N LEU A 49 22.33 -2.82 10.42
CA LEU A 49 22.88 -3.94 9.67
C LEU A 49 23.59 -3.48 8.40
N ALA A 50 23.05 -2.51 7.66
CA ALA A 50 23.69 -1.96 6.47
C ALA A 50 25.03 -1.26 6.81
N ASN A 51 25.14 -0.59 7.95
CA ASN A 51 26.41 -0.01 8.41
C ASN A 51 27.48 -1.09 8.67
N LYS A 52 27.08 -2.33 8.97
CA LYS A 52 27.99 -3.46 9.21
C LYS A 52 28.30 -4.27 7.96
N TYR A 53 27.30 -4.54 7.12
CA TYR A 53 27.40 -5.45 5.98
C TYR A 53 27.59 -4.73 4.65
N GLY A 54 27.32 -3.42 4.60
CA GLY A 54 27.46 -2.59 3.42
C GLY A 54 26.12 -2.16 2.81
N PRO A 55 26.18 -1.29 1.78
CA PRO A 55 25.02 -0.61 1.22
C PRO A 55 24.08 -1.50 0.40
N ILE A 56 24.52 -2.70 0.02
CA ILE A 56 23.72 -3.76 -0.57
C ILE A 56 24.00 -5.02 0.25
N MET A 57 22.99 -5.52 0.95
CA MET A 57 23.14 -6.70 1.78
C MET A 57 22.07 -7.75 1.52
N TYR A 58 22.42 -9.01 1.70
CA TYR A 58 21.51 -10.14 1.56
C TYR A 58 21.11 -10.69 2.93
N MET A 59 19.83 -10.96 3.11
CA MET A 59 19.33 -11.66 4.29
C MET A 59 18.13 -12.53 3.92
N ARG A 60 17.73 -13.42 4.84
CA ARG A 60 16.47 -14.15 4.70
C ARG A 60 15.48 -13.63 5.71
N LEU A 61 14.31 -13.20 5.27
CA LEU A 61 13.18 -12.89 6.15
C LEU A 61 12.29 -14.13 6.19
N GLY A 62 12.42 -14.91 7.26
CA GLY A 62 11.85 -16.25 7.32
C GLY A 62 12.49 -17.13 6.25
N LEU A 63 11.65 -17.64 5.36
CA LEU A 63 12.06 -18.44 4.21
C LEU A 63 12.36 -17.59 2.97
N VAL A 64 11.96 -16.32 2.95
CA VAL A 64 12.03 -15.43 1.79
C VAL A 64 13.43 -14.79 1.65
N PRO A 65 14.14 -15.00 0.52
CA PRO A 65 15.37 -14.28 0.21
C PRO A 65 15.11 -12.78 0.01
N THR A 66 15.94 -11.93 0.61
CA THR A 66 15.75 -10.47 0.56
C THR A 66 17.08 -9.77 0.37
N VAL A 67 17.11 -8.81 -0.56
CA VAL A 67 18.22 -7.86 -0.72
C VAL A 67 17.77 -6.52 -0.18
N VAL A 68 18.58 -5.93 0.67
CA VAL A 68 18.34 -4.62 1.28
C VAL A 68 19.33 -3.63 0.70
N VAL A 69 18.81 -2.48 0.28
CA VAL A 69 19.56 -1.40 -0.37
C VAL A 69 19.50 -0.16 0.51
N SER A 70 20.66 0.39 0.87
CA SER A 70 20.76 1.42 1.92
C SER A 70 21.73 2.55 1.58
N SER A 71 21.96 2.83 0.30
CA SER A 71 22.67 4.05 -0.14
C SER A 71 22.03 4.66 -1.38
N PRO A 72 22.18 5.99 -1.61
CA PRO A 72 21.65 6.64 -2.80
C PRO A 72 22.16 6.02 -4.11
N ARG A 73 23.46 5.74 -4.20
CA ARG A 73 24.08 5.13 -5.38
C ARG A 73 23.52 3.73 -5.67
N ALA A 74 23.32 2.92 -4.64
CA ALA A 74 22.74 1.60 -4.80
C ALA A 74 21.25 1.67 -5.14
N ALA A 75 20.52 2.62 -4.56
CA ALA A 75 19.12 2.87 -4.90
C ALA A 75 18.96 3.32 -6.37
N GLU A 76 19.83 4.21 -6.87
CA GLU A 76 19.82 4.62 -8.28
C GLU A 76 20.05 3.42 -9.21
N LEU A 77 21.01 2.55 -8.88
CA LEU A 77 21.30 1.36 -9.68
C LEU A 77 20.06 0.45 -9.82
N ILE A 78 19.26 0.32 -8.75
CA ILE A 78 18.10 -0.59 -8.69
C ILE A 78 16.83 0.06 -9.21
N LEU A 79 16.57 1.32 -8.86
CA LEU A 79 15.30 2.02 -9.12
C LEU A 79 15.32 2.87 -10.39
N LYS A 80 16.48 3.03 -11.04
CA LYS A 80 16.63 3.80 -12.29
C LYS A 80 17.42 3.03 -13.35
N THR A 81 18.63 2.57 -13.04
CA THR A 81 19.47 1.90 -14.05
C THR A 81 18.92 0.52 -14.45
N ASN A 82 18.41 -0.24 -13.48
CA ASN A 82 17.84 -1.57 -13.68
C ASN A 82 16.36 -1.63 -13.27
N ASP A 83 15.66 -0.50 -13.36
CA ASP A 83 14.31 -0.31 -12.83
C ASP A 83 13.31 -1.38 -13.31
N LEU A 84 13.32 -1.73 -14.60
CA LEU A 84 12.44 -2.74 -15.18
C LEU A 84 12.64 -4.14 -14.56
N VAL A 85 13.86 -4.49 -14.18
CA VAL A 85 14.17 -5.78 -13.54
C VAL A 85 13.55 -5.85 -12.14
N PHE A 86 13.52 -4.73 -11.43
CA PHE A 86 13.04 -4.63 -10.05
C PHE A 86 11.65 -3.98 -9.91
N ALA A 87 10.97 -3.73 -11.03
CA ALA A 87 9.70 -3.01 -11.04
C ALA A 87 8.54 -3.82 -10.43
N SER A 88 8.61 -5.15 -10.48
CA SER A 88 7.50 -6.01 -10.04
C SER A 88 7.34 -6.06 -8.52
N ARG A 89 6.13 -6.37 -8.06
CA ARG A 89 5.78 -6.41 -6.64
C ARG A 89 5.62 -7.86 -6.15
N PRO A 90 6.18 -8.21 -4.98
CA PRO A 90 5.98 -9.53 -4.41
C PRO A 90 4.54 -9.73 -3.95
N ARG A 91 4.06 -10.97 -3.99
CA ARG A 91 2.77 -11.34 -3.41
C ARG A 91 2.84 -11.21 -1.89
N ASN A 92 1.79 -10.65 -1.29
CA ASN A 92 1.61 -10.62 0.16
C ASN A 92 0.11 -10.70 0.51
N GLU A 93 -0.19 -11.17 1.72
CA GLU A 93 -1.56 -11.42 2.19
C GLU A 93 -2.40 -10.14 2.29
N ALA A 94 -1.79 -9.01 2.62
CA ALA A 94 -2.49 -7.72 2.62
C ALA A 94 -3.00 -7.40 1.21
N ALA A 95 -2.14 -7.42 0.20
CA ALA A 95 -2.52 -7.11 -1.16
C ALA A 95 -3.53 -8.11 -1.75
N LYS A 96 -3.51 -9.35 -1.29
CA LYS A 96 -4.49 -10.38 -1.66
C LYS A 96 -5.89 -10.08 -1.10
N HIS A 97 -5.97 -9.76 0.19
CA HIS A 97 -7.25 -9.64 0.90
C HIS A 97 -7.82 -8.22 0.95
N ILE A 98 -6.98 -7.21 0.81
CA ILE A 98 -7.35 -5.80 0.83
C ILE A 98 -7.36 -5.23 -0.60
N SER A 99 -6.36 -5.56 -1.41
CA SER A 99 -6.13 -4.91 -2.72
C SER A 99 -6.60 -5.73 -3.93
N TYR A 100 -7.72 -6.44 -3.77
CA TYR A 100 -8.40 -7.19 -4.85
C TYR A 100 -7.45 -8.11 -5.63
N GLU A 101 -6.73 -8.99 -4.92
CA GLU A 101 -5.74 -9.90 -5.53
C GLU A 101 -4.61 -9.18 -6.29
N GLN A 102 -4.07 -8.10 -5.71
CA GLN A 102 -3.02 -7.26 -6.34
C GLN A 102 -3.46 -6.60 -7.65
N LYS A 103 -4.71 -6.13 -7.73
CA LYS A 103 -5.17 -5.33 -8.88
C LYS A 103 -4.94 -3.83 -8.69
N ASN A 104 -4.57 -3.37 -7.49
CA ASN A 104 -4.30 -1.94 -7.29
C ASN A 104 -2.93 -1.50 -7.84
N LEU A 105 -2.75 -0.18 -8.01
CA LEU A 105 -1.52 0.39 -8.55
C LEU A 105 -0.27 0.12 -7.67
N SER A 106 -0.46 0.01 -6.35
CA SER A 106 0.63 -0.12 -5.37
C SER A 106 1.24 -1.52 -5.32
N PHE A 107 0.43 -2.57 -5.45
CA PHE A 107 0.84 -3.98 -5.29
C PHE A 107 0.75 -4.81 -6.56
N ALA A 108 0.16 -4.32 -7.64
CA ALA A 108 0.10 -5.08 -8.89
C ALA A 108 1.50 -5.39 -9.43
N PRO A 109 1.73 -6.61 -9.95
CA PRO A 109 2.98 -6.95 -10.60
C PRO A 109 3.17 -6.10 -11.85
N TYR A 110 4.43 -5.78 -12.16
CA TYR A 110 4.74 -5.02 -13.36
C TYR A 110 4.34 -5.82 -14.61
N GLY A 111 3.63 -5.16 -15.52
CA GLY A 111 3.11 -5.77 -16.75
C GLY A 111 2.26 -4.78 -17.54
N SER A 112 1.65 -5.23 -18.64
CA SER A 112 0.76 -4.41 -19.46
C SER A 112 -0.37 -3.79 -18.63
N TYR A 113 -1.04 -4.59 -17.80
CA TYR A 113 -2.08 -4.11 -16.89
C TYR A 113 -1.62 -2.93 -16.01
N TRP A 114 -0.53 -3.12 -15.25
CA TRP A 114 -0.01 -2.07 -14.35
C TRP A 114 0.40 -0.81 -15.11
N ARG A 115 1.03 -0.95 -16.30
CA ARG A 115 1.41 0.20 -17.12
C ARG A 115 0.20 1.00 -17.57
N ASN A 116 -0.87 0.32 -17.97
CA ASN A 116 -2.10 0.95 -18.42
C ASN A 116 -2.80 1.65 -17.25
N VAL A 117 -2.99 0.97 -16.11
CA VAL A 117 -3.55 1.61 -14.90
C VAL A 117 -2.71 2.82 -14.48
N ARG A 118 -1.38 2.71 -14.45
CA ARG A 118 -0.49 3.84 -14.12
C ARG A 118 -0.66 5.02 -15.09
N LYS A 119 -0.73 4.75 -16.39
CA LYS A 119 -0.95 5.76 -17.44
C LYS A 119 -2.28 6.48 -17.21
N MET A 120 -3.36 5.73 -16.98
CA MET A 120 -4.68 6.30 -16.69
C MET A 120 -4.67 7.17 -15.42
N CYS A 121 -4.17 6.67 -14.28
CA CYS A 121 -4.07 7.49 -13.06
C CYS A 121 -3.23 8.75 -13.29
N THR A 122 -2.15 8.65 -14.07
CA THR A 122 -1.26 9.80 -14.36
C THR A 122 -1.98 10.85 -15.21
N LEU A 123 -2.71 10.44 -16.25
CA LEU A 123 -3.38 11.37 -17.16
C LEU A 123 -4.66 11.94 -16.55
N GLU A 124 -5.46 11.10 -15.92
CA GLU A 124 -6.85 11.40 -15.57
C GLU A 124 -7.07 11.85 -14.12
N LEU A 125 -6.08 11.65 -13.24
CA LEU A 125 -6.16 12.08 -11.85
C LEU A 125 -4.98 12.98 -11.44
N LEU A 126 -3.76 12.59 -11.82
CA LEU A 126 -2.53 13.20 -11.31
C LEU A 126 -1.87 14.20 -12.28
N SER A 127 -2.51 14.49 -13.42
CA SER A 127 -1.98 15.47 -14.37
C SER A 127 -2.18 16.89 -13.87
N ASN A 128 -1.30 17.82 -14.25
CA ASN A 128 -1.46 19.23 -13.89
C ASN A 128 -2.83 19.79 -14.33
N HIS A 129 -3.34 19.34 -15.47
CA HIS A 129 -4.65 19.75 -15.96
C HIS A 129 -5.77 19.31 -15.01
N LYS A 130 -5.82 18.02 -14.64
CA LYS A 130 -6.81 17.48 -13.71
C LYS A 130 -6.64 18.03 -12.29
N ILE A 131 -5.42 18.17 -11.80
CA ILE A 131 -5.16 18.83 -10.52
C ILE A 131 -5.70 20.28 -10.57
N ASN A 132 -5.52 21.02 -11.64
CA ASN A 132 -6.03 22.39 -11.74
C ASN A 132 -7.56 22.46 -11.87
N SER A 133 -8.23 21.47 -12.49
CA SER A 133 -9.70 21.46 -12.56
C SER A 133 -10.34 21.35 -11.17
N PHE A 134 -9.67 20.72 -10.20
CA PHE A 134 -10.11 20.65 -8.79
C PHE A 134 -9.58 21.79 -7.91
N MET A 135 -9.03 22.87 -8.47
CA MET A 135 -8.47 23.97 -7.69
C MET A 135 -9.51 24.63 -6.78
N SER A 136 -10.72 24.88 -7.30
CA SER A 136 -11.83 25.47 -6.52
C SER A 136 -12.19 24.60 -5.32
N THR A 137 -12.39 23.31 -5.55
CA THR A 137 -12.64 22.30 -4.51
C THR A 137 -11.56 22.32 -3.42
N ARG A 138 -10.28 22.27 -3.80
CA ARG A 138 -9.20 22.27 -2.80
C ARG A 138 -9.13 23.58 -2.03
N LYS A 139 -9.39 24.71 -2.69
CA LYS A 139 -9.42 26.02 -2.04
C LYS A 139 -10.55 26.10 -1.02
N GLU A 140 -11.75 25.66 -1.39
CA GLU A 140 -12.90 25.59 -0.48
C GLU A 140 -12.58 24.77 0.79
N GLU A 141 -12.00 23.58 0.63
CA GLU A 141 -11.63 22.74 1.78
C GLU A 141 -10.56 23.38 2.67
N LEU A 142 -9.58 24.05 2.05
CA LEU A 142 -8.53 24.73 2.77
C LEU A 142 -9.07 25.95 3.54
N ASP A 143 -9.96 26.72 2.92
CA ASP A 143 -10.58 27.90 3.53
C ASP A 143 -11.39 27.49 4.77
N LEU A 144 -12.13 26.37 4.71
CA LEU A 144 -12.82 25.80 5.88
C LEU A 144 -11.88 25.45 7.03
N LEU A 145 -10.71 24.85 6.74
CA LEU A 145 -9.72 24.56 7.77
C LEU A 145 -9.13 25.84 8.36
N ILE A 146 -8.80 26.83 7.52
CA ILE A 146 -8.25 28.10 7.96
C ILE A 146 -9.22 28.82 8.88
N ASP A 147 -10.50 28.89 8.52
CA ASP A 147 -11.52 29.55 9.32
C ASP A 147 -11.74 28.82 10.65
N TYR A 148 -11.77 27.48 10.65
CA TYR A 148 -11.79 26.69 11.88
C TYR A 148 -10.60 27.02 12.81
N ILE A 149 -9.39 27.15 12.26
CA ILE A 149 -8.19 27.50 13.05
C ILE A 149 -8.29 28.93 13.60
N LYS A 150 -8.81 29.89 12.82
CA LYS A 150 -9.02 31.27 13.28
C LYS A 150 -9.99 31.30 14.47
N ASP A 151 -11.08 30.56 14.39
CA ASP A 151 -12.09 30.52 15.44
C ASP A 151 -11.55 29.84 16.70
N ALA A 152 -10.88 28.69 16.57
CA ALA A 152 -10.21 28.04 17.69
C ALA A 152 -9.15 28.95 18.35
N SER A 153 -8.42 29.76 17.56
CA SER A 153 -7.46 30.74 18.06
C SER A 153 -8.14 31.86 18.86
N ARG A 154 -9.27 32.40 18.37
CA ARG A 154 -10.08 33.41 19.08
C ARG A 154 -10.59 32.87 20.42
N GLU A 155 -11.03 31.61 20.43
CA GLU A 155 -11.52 30.91 21.62
C GLU A 155 -10.39 30.36 22.50
N ARG A 156 -9.12 30.47 22.07
CA ARG A 156 -7.93 29.93 22.74
C ARG A 156 -8.02 28.43 23.01
N VAL A 157 -8.62 27.69 22.08
CA VAL A 157 -8.78 26.23 22.13
C VAL A 157 -7.58 25.56 21.44
N ALA A 158 -7.01 24.55 22.09
CA ALA A 158 -5.95 23.75 21.49
C ALA A 158 -6.49 22.93 20.30
N VAL A 159 -5.73 22.94 19.19
CA VAL A 159 -6.11 22.23 17.96
C VAL A 159 -5.13 21.09 17.69
N ASP A 160 -5.67 19.89 17.46
CA ASP A 160 -4.92 18.79 16.86
C ASP A 160 -4.77 19.03 15.35
N LEU A 161 -3.66 19.66 14.97
CA LEU A 161 -3.35 19.94 13.56
C LEU A 161 -3.15 18.66 12.75
N GLY A 162 -2.63 17.59 13.34
CA GLY A 162 -2.44 16.31 12.66
C GLY A 162 -3.77 15.74 12.19
N ALA A 163 -4.73 15.63 13.12
CA ALA A 163 -6.08 15.16 12.80
C ALA A 163 -6.79 16.04 11.77
N LYS A 164 -6.62 17.37 11.85
CA LYS A 164 -7.27 18.32 10.94
C LYS A 164 -6.69 18.28 9.54
N VAL A 165 -5.36 18.23 9.39
CA VAL A 165 -4.69 18.09 8.09
C VAL A 165 -4.99 16.72 7.46
N SER A 166 -5.03 15.64 8.26
CA SER A 166 -5.45 14.33 7.78
C SER A 166 -6.90 14.34 7.27
N SER A 167 -7.82 15.02 7.97
CA SER A 167 -9.20 15.19 7.50
C SER A 167 -9.25 15.97 6.18
N LEU A 168 -8.55 17.10 6.11
CA LEU A 168 -8.47 17.91 4.89
C LEU A 168 -7.99 17.08 3.69
N SER A 169 -6.92 16.30 3.87
CA SER A 169 -6.38 15.43 2.82
C SER A 169 -7.40 14.37 2.40
N ALA A 170 -8.10 13.75 3.36
CA ALA A 170 -9.11 12.74 3.06
C ALA A 170 -10.31 13.34 2.31
N ASP A 171 -10.79 14.52 2.74
CA ASP A 171 -11.93 15.21 2.13
C ASP A 171 -11.62 15.65 0.69
N ILE A 172 -10.42 16.20 0.45
CA ILE A 172 -9.95 16.54 -0.89
C ILE A 172 -9.86 15.28 -1.76
N SER A 173 -9.25 14.21 -1.26
CA SER A 173 -9.15 12.95 -2.00
C SER A 173 -10.52 12.37 -2.34
N CYS A 174 -11.46 12.36 -1.39
CA CYS A 174 -12.82 11.88 -1.63
C CYS A 174 -13.53 12.70 -2.72
N ARG A 175 -13.44 14.03 -2.68
CA ARG A 175 -14.07 14.87 -3.72
C ARG A 175 -13.43 14.70 -5.08
N MET A 176 -12.11 14.53 -5.16
CA MET A 176 -11.41 14.34 -6.43
C MET A 176 -11.63 12.95 -7.04
N VAL A 177 -11.73 11.92 -6.20
CA VAL A 177 -11.82 10.52 -6.66
C VAL A 177 -13.28 10.07 -6.79
N PHE A 178 -14.13 10.40 -5.81
CA PHE A 178 -15.51 9.92 -5.70
C PHE A 178 -16.57 11.01 -5.96
N GLY A 179 -16.16 12.23 -6.32
CA GLY A 179 -17.05 13.37 -6.60
C GLY A 179 -17.66 14.04 -5.37
N LYS A 180 -17.61 13.43 -4.18
CA LYS A 180 -18.17 13.98 -2.94
C LYS A 180 -17.42 13.54 -1.69
N LYS A 181 -17.70 14.21 -0.57
CA LYS A 181 -17.29 13.76 0.77
C LYS A 181 -18.24 12.68 1.24
N TYR A 182 -17.73 11.77 2.06
CA TYR A 182 -18.55 10.83 2.79
C TYR A 182 -18.47 11.16 4.27
N LEU A 183 -19.63 11.27 4.91
CA LEU A 183 -19.69 11.47 6.35
C LEU A 183 -19.18 10.21 7.05
N GLU A 184 -18.65 10.35 8.27
CA GLU A 184 -18.18 9.20 9.04
C GLU A 184 -19.26 8.10 9.13
N LYS A 185 -20.53 8.49 9.31
CA LYS A 185 -21.67 7.56 9.42
C LYS A 185 -22.07 6.86 8.12
N GLU A 186 -21.57 7.28 6.97
CA GLU A 186 -21.95 6.73 5.66
C GLU A 186 -21.09 5.55 5.22
N PHE A 187 -20.01 5.27 5.96
CA PHE A 187 -19.01 4.26 5.60
C PHE A 187 -19.20 2.94 6.36
N ASP A 188 -19.23 2.99 7.70
CA ASP A 188 -19.42 1.86 8.62
C ASP A 188 -19.79 2.40 10.00
N GLU A 189 -20.26 1.54 10.92
CA GLU A 189 -20.52 1.91 12.32
C GLU A 189 -19.30 2.58 13.00
N LYS A 190 -18.09 2.18 12.60
CA LYS A 190 -16.83 2.72 13.15
C LYS A 190 -16.38 4.03 12.52
N GLY A 191 -16.95 4.42 11.38
CA GLY A 191 -16.57 5.61 10.66
C GLY A 191 -15.43 5.44 9.65
N PHE A 192 -15.40 6.32 8.64
CA PHE A 192 -14.40 6.33 7.57
C PHE A 192 -12.95 6.41 8.09
N LYS A 193 -12.67 7.33 9.02
CA LYS A 193 -11.30 7.56 9.51
C LYS A 193 -10.71 6.37 10.28
N PRO A 194 -11.39 5.79 11.29
CA PRO A 194 -10.86 4.64 12.01
C PRO A 194 -10.65 3.42 11.11
N VAL A 195 -11.55 3.19 10.14
CA VAL A 195 -11.41 2.09 9.19
C VAL A 195 -10.22 2.30 8.25
N THR A 196 -10.06 3.49 7.68
CA THR A 196 -8.90 3.81 6.82
C THR A 196 -7.58 3.72 7.60
N HIS A 197 -7.55 4.13 8.86
CA HIS A 197 -6.36 3.96 9.70
C HIS A 197 -6.05 2.48 9.96
N GLU A 198 -7.06 1.65 10.21
CA GLU A 198 -6.90 0.21 10.35
C GLU A 198 -6.41 -0.46 9.06
N LEU A 199 -6.93 -0.04 7.91
CA LEU A 199 -6.48 -0.46 6.58
C LEU A 199 -4.97 -0.22 6.42
N MET A 200 -4.52 1.02 6.67
CA MET A 200 -3.11 1.40 6.56
C MET A 200 -2.24 0.61 7.53
N ARG A 201 -2.71 0.40 8.77
CA ARG A 201 -2.03 -0.43 9.76
C ARG A 201 -1.86 -1.86 9.27
N LEU A 202 -2.91 -2.49 8.76
CA LEU A 202 -2.88 -3.86 8.26
C LEU A 202 -1.98 -3.99 7.03
N ALA A 203 -2.08 -3.05 6.09
CA ALA A 203 -1.25 -3.04 4.87
C ALA A 203 0.26 -2.91 5.18
N ALA A 204 0.62 -2.20 6.24
CA ALA A 204 2.01 -2.03 6.68
C ALA A 204 2.47 -3.07 7.72
N SER A 205 1.58 -3.94 8.19
CA SER A 205 1.91 -4.90 9.26
C SER A 205 2.84 -6.01 8.77
N PHE A 206 3.84 -6.32 9.58
CA PHE A 206 4.64 -7.52 9.38
C PHE A 206 3.78 -8.77 9.63
N ASN A 207 3.63 -9.61 8.61
CA ASN A 207 2.87 -10.85 8.68
C ASN A 207 3.77 -12.07 8.48
N LEU A 208 3.84 -12.93 9.49
CA LEU A 208 4.60 -14.17 9.49
C LEU A 208 4.23 -15.09 8.32
N GLY A 209 2.96 -15.08 7.88
CA GLY A 209 2.50 -15.86 6.74
C GLY A 209 3.19 -15.48 5.43
N ASP A 210 3.56 -14.21 5.26
CA ASP A 210 4.25 -13.73 4.05
C ASP A 210 5.71 -14.20 3.99
N TYR A 211 6.33 -14.45 5.15
CA TYR A 211 7.73 -14.84 5.26
C TYR A 211 7.93 -16.33 5.51
N ILE A 212 6.93 -17.02 6.05
CA ILE A 212 6.92 -18.46 6.33
C ILE A 212 5.62 -19.06 5.78
N PRO A 213 5.51 -19.28 4.45
CA PRO A 213 4.26 -19.69 3.81
C PRO A 213 3.58 -20.94 4.40
N PRO A 214 4.31 -21.98 4.88
CA PRO A 214 3.66 -23.15 5.48
C PRO A 214 2.80 -22.87 6.71
N ILE A 215 3.02 -21.75 7.43
CA ILE A 215 2.22 -21.37 8.60
C ILE A 215 1.15 -20.31 8.27
N ALA A 216 1.12 -19.78 7.03
CA ALA A 216 0.16 -18.76 6.64
C ALA A 216 -1.32 -19.16 6.91
N PRO A 217 -1.76 -20.42 6.66
CA PRO A 217 -3.13 -20.82 6.95
C PRO A 217 -3.54 -20.76 8.42
N LEU A 218 -2.57 -20.76 9.35
CA LEU A 218 -2.82 -20.70 10.79
C LEU A 218 -3.19 -19.29 11.28
N ASP A 219 -2.85 -18.25 10.50
CA ASP A 219 -3.07 -16.85 10.85
C ASP A 219 -2.70 -16.53 12.31
N LEU A 220 -1.49 -16.90 12.73
CA LEU A 220 -1.04 -16.82 14.13
C LEU A 220 -1.14 -15.41 14.74
N GLN A 221 -1.12 -14.37 13.90
CA GLN A 221 -1.26 -12.96 14.32
C GLN A 221 -2.70 -12.42 14.18
N GLY A 222 -3.63 -13.21 13.65
CA GLY A 222 -5.01 -12.80 13.35
C GLY A 222 -5.11 -11.68 12.29
N LEU A 223 -4.04 -11.47 11.51
CA LEU A 223 -3.95 -10.39 10.53
C LEU A 223 -4.81 -10.72 9.31
N THR A 224 -4.74 -11.94 8.79
CA THR A 224 -5.51 -12.34 7.61
C THR A 224 -7.01 -12.24 7.87
N LYS A 225 -7.48 -12.65 9.06
CA LYS A 225 -8.89 -12.47 9.47
C LYS A 225 -9.30 -10.98 9.47
N ARG A 226 -8.46 -10.11 10.03
CA ARG A 226 -8.71 -8.65 10.06
C ARG A 226 -8.67 -8.01 8.68
N MET A 227 -7.73 -8.42 7.82
CA MET A 227 -7.63 -8.00 6.43
C MET A 227 -8.89 -8.37 5.63
N LYS A 228 -9.44 -9.58 5.81
CA LYS A 228 -10.70 -9.98 5.17
C LYS A 228 -11.88 -9.15 5.65
N ALA A 229 -11.97 -8.91 6.96
CA ALA A 229 -13.04 -8.09 7.53
C ALA A 229 -13.01 -6.66 6.98
N ILE A 230 -11.84 -6.02 6.96
CA ILE A 230 -11.70 -4.65 6.44
C ILE A 230 -11.90 -4.59 4.93
N GLY A 231 -11.41 -5.60 4.19
CA GLY A 231 -11.61 -5.72 2.75
C GLY A 231 -13.09 -5.79 2.37
N LYS A 232 -13.91 -6.49 3.17
CA LYS A 232 -15.36 -6.51 2.97
C LYS A 232 -16.00 -5.12 3.16
N VAL A 233 -15.61 -4.38 4.19
CA VAL A 233 -16.13 -3.03 4.44
C VAL A 233 -15.82 -2.10 3.26
N PHE A 234 -14.58 -2.08 2.79
CA PHE A 234 -14.20 -1.28 1.62
C PHE A 234 -14.86 -1.75 0.33
N ASN A 235 -15.03 -3.06 0.16
CA ASN A 235 -15.77 -3.59 -0.98
C ASN A 235 -17.21 -3.07 -0.99
N ASP A 236 -17.94 -3.24 0.11
CA ASP A 236 -19.34 -2.83 0.21
C ASP A 236 -19.48 -1.30 0.02
N PHE A 237 -18.53 -0.52 0.55
CA PHE A 237 -18.48 0.92 0.35
C PHE A 237 -18.24 1.32 -1.11
N PHE A 238 -17.23 0.76 -1.77
CA PHE A 238 -16.93 1.11 -3.17
C PHE A 238 -17.98 0.62 -4.15
N GLU A 239 -18.64 -0.51 -3.85
CA GLU A 239 -19.82 -0.95 -4.61
C GLU A 239 -20.90 0.14 -4.61
N LYS A 240 -21.23 0.67 -3.42
CA LYS A 240 -22.17 1.78 -3.29
C LYS A 240 -21.74 3.01 -4.08
N ILE A 241 -20.46 3.41 -4.01
CA ILE A 241 -19.94 4.55 -4.78
C ILE A 241 -20.14 4.33 -6.27
N ILE A 242 -19.75 3.16 -6.79
CA ILE A 242 -19.86 2.88 -8.22
C ILE A 242 -21.33 2.89 -8.65
N ASP A 243 -22.25 2.31 -7.86
CA ASP A 243 -23.68 2.32 -8.17
C ASP A 243 -24.28 3.72 -8.18
N GLU A 244 -23.88 4.58 -7.25
CA GLU A 244 -24.31 5.99 -7.23
C GLU A 244 -23.88 6.73 -8.51
N HIS A 245 -22.66 6.48 -9.01
CA HIS A 245 -22.17 7.11 -10.25
C HIS A 245 -22.86 6.56 -11.50
N ILE A 246 -23.25 5.28 -11.49
CA ILE A 246 -24.02 4.68 -12.60
C ILE A 246 -25.45 5.25 -12.63
N GLN A 247 -26.09 5.42 -11.47
CA GLN A 247 -27.47 5.89 -11.37
C GLN A 247 -27.62 7.40 -11.59
N PHE A 248 -26.68 8.20 -11.10
CA PHE A 248 -26.75 9.66 -11.13
C PHE A 248 -25.67 10.26 -12.02
N LYS A 249 -25.92 10.28 -13.33
CA LYS A 249 -25.10 11.01 -14.30
C LYS A 249 -25.57 12.45 -14.41
N ASP A 250 -24.86 13.37 -13.76
CA ASP A 250 -24.99 14.80 -13.99
C ASP A 250 -23.97 15.23 -15.03
N GLU A 251 -24.40 15.62 -16.23
CA GLU A 251 -23.50 16.04 -17.31
C GLU A 251 -22.86 17.41 -17.07
N ASN A 252 -23.41 18.21 -16.14
CA ASN A 252 -22.92 19.56 -15.85
C ASN A 252 -21.83 19.59 -14.76
N ARG A 253 -21.60 18.48 -14.05
CA ARG A 253 -20.56 18.39 -13.02
C ARG A 253 -19.19 18.09 -13.62
N THR A 254 -18.13 18.55 -12.96
CA THR A 254 -16.76 18.13 -13.31
C THR A 254 -16.62 16.64 -13.02
N LYS A 255 -16.34 15.83 -14.05
CA LYS A 255 -16.13 14.39 -13.92
C LYS A 255 -15.03 14.08 -12.91
N ASP A 256 -15.36 13.27 -11.93
CA ASP A 256 -14.39 12.71 -10.98
C ASP A 256 -13.69 11.48 -11.57
N PHE A 257 -12.79 10.86 -10.79
CA PHE A 257 -12.00 9.75 -11.30
C PHE A 257 -12.82 8.46 -11.50
N VAL A 258 -13.87 8.24 -10.70
CA VAL A 258 -14.78 7.11 -10.88
C VAL A 258 -15.57 7.27 -12.18
N ASP A 259 -16.06 8.47 -12.49
CA ASP A 259 -16.72 8.76 -13.78
C ASP A 259 -15.81 8.40 -14.96
N VAL A 260 -14.54 8.80 -14.90
CA VAL A 260 -13.56 8.51 -15.95
C VAL A 260 -13.32 7.01 -16.10
N MET A 261 -13.19 6.26 -15.00
CA MET A 261 -13.03 4.81 -15.07
C MET A 261 -14.28 4.09 -15.58
N LEU A 262 -15.47 4.61 -15.27
CA LEU A 262 -16.73 4.08 -15.77
C LEU A 262 -16.87 4.27 -17.29
N ASP A 263 -16.34 5.36 -17.85
CA ASP A 263 -16.30 5.56 -19.31
C ASP A 263 -15.46 4.49 -20.02
N PHE A 264 -14.49 3.87 -19.33
CA PHE A 264 -13.69 2.76 -19.85
C PHE A 264 -14.29 1.37 -19.55
N LEU A 265 -15.35 1.28 -18.74
CA LEU A 265 -15.95 0.01 -18.35
C LEU A 265 -16.60 -0.67 -19.56
N GLY A 266 -16.13 -1.87 -19.92
CA GLY A 266 -16.72 -2.68 -20.98
C GLY A 266 -16.38 -2.27 -22.42
N SER A 267 -15.49 -1.28 -22.62
CA SER A 267 -14.98 -0.95 -23.95
C SER A 267 -13.98 -2.01 -24.42
N GLU A 268 -14.33 -2.79 -25.45
CA GLU A 268 -13.40 -3.70 -26.13
C GLU A 268 -12.31 -2.97 -26.93
N GLU A 269 -12.51 -1.69 -27.21
CA GLU A 269 -11.66 -0.85 -28.07
C GLU A 269 -10.54 -0.11 -27.31
N THR A 270 -10.59 -0.07 -25.97
CA THR A 270 -9.58 0.64 -25.18
C THR A 270 -8.45 -0.27 -24.72
N GLU A 271 -7.22 0.28 -24.62
CA GLU A 271 -6.07 -0.41 -24.00
C GLU A 271 -6.36 -0.85 -22.53
N TYR A 272 -7.46 -0.36 -21.94
CA TYR A 272 -7.84 -0.49 -20.54
C TYR A 272 -8.95 -1.52 -20.37
N ARG A 273 -8.61 -2.82 -20.29
CA ARG A 273 -9.56 -3.85 -19.84
C ARG A 273 -9.79 -3.73 -18.33
N ILE A 274 -10.70 -2.86 -17.92
CA ILE A 274 -11.01 -2.56 -16.52
C ILE A 274 -12.41 -3.11 -16.21
N GLY A 275 -12.46 -4.08 -15.29
CA GLY A 275 -13.69 -4.53 -14.66
C GLY A 275 -13.98 -3.75 -13.39
N ARG A 276 -15.17 -3.98 -12.81
CA ARG A 276 -15.60 -3.33 -11.58
C ARG A 276 -14.63 -3.53 -10.40
N ASP A 277 -14.09 -4.74 -10.25
CA ASP A 277 -13.04 -5.03 -9.26
C ASP A 277 -11.77 -4.21 -9.49
N ASN A 278 -11.42 -3.91 -10.74
CA ASN A 278 -10.27 -3.07 -11.04
C ASN A 278 -10.53 -1.62 -10.61
N ILE A 279 -11.74 -1.09 -10.84
CA ILE A 279 -12.13 0.24 -10.36
C ILE A 279 -11.99 0.31 -8.84
N LYS A 280 -12.61 -0.63 -8.12
CA LYS A 280 -12.52 -0.71 -6.66
C LYS A 280 -11.07 -0.81 -6.16
N ALA A 281 -10.23 -1.57 -6.88
CA ALA A 281 -8.81 -1.68 -6.53
C ALA A 281 -8.04 -0.38 -6.75
N ILE A 282 -8.38 0.40 -7.77
CA ILE A 282 -7.68 1.63 -8.13
C ILE A 282 -8.05 2.78 -7.18
N ILE A 283 -9.30 2.82 -6.69
CA ILE A 283 -9.79 3.88 -5.80
C ILE A 283 -9.57 3.61 -4.30
N LEU A 284 -9.08 2.42 -3.95
CA LEU A 284 -8.63 2.04 -2.59
C LEU A 284 -7.31 2.71 -2.22
#